data_AF-A0A5C6XSL6-F1
#
_entry.id   AF-A0A5C6XSL6-F1
#
_cell.length_a   1.000
_cell.length_b   1.000
_cell.length_c   1.000
_cell.angle_alpha   90.00
_cell.angle_beta   90.00
_cell.angle_gamma   90.00
#
_symmetry.space_group_name_H-M   'P 1'
#
loop_
_entity.id
_entity.type
_entity.pdbx_description
1 polymer ?
#
loop_
_entity_poly.entity_id
_entity_poly.type
_entity_poly.pdbx_seq_one_letter_code
_entity_poly.pdbx_strand_id
1 'polypeptide(L)'
;MPIHVSSQSAFLKADKIDFLFIGFYNGCAFIIILINIFYFINFKDDLFIYYSLFLLSMTSSLFVSDGMLFFFNLSKPVINNSYVIVHFFVYFFSFLFSKNYLQINQYFSKASNYGWLLLMLVFTFLCIYLVTDIFIFFVIMEIFGFSLLLLLLLLFCWFLSVLLFRKNFYTKFFVIGYFFILILSINFFILKLFGFSFFYISPTTLKLGGFFEMILLSFAVIYRMGILNNENLLMRNEIVNYSKEIKAFQKLLKNQVRQKRTF
;
A
#
# COMPACT_ATOMS: atom_id res chain seq x y z
N MET A 1 15.86 -25.79 22.29
CA MET A 1 14.45 -25.54 22.61
C MET A 1 13.94 -26.72 23.44
N PRO A 2 13.33 -26.52 24.62
CA PRO A 2 12.75 -27.62 25.37
C PRO A 2 11.52 -28.13 24.62
N ILE A 3 11.44 -29.43 24.43
CA ILE A 3 10.30 -30.11 23.81
C ILE A 3 9.19 -30.14 24.86
N HIS A 4 8.31 -29.13 24.84
CA HIS A 4 7.06 -29.20 25.59
C HIS A 4 6.15 -30.19 24.87
N VAL A 5 6.06 -31.41 25.41
CA VAL A 5 5.05 -32.39 25.01
C VAL A 5 3.71 -31.90 25.54
N SER A 6 3.10 -30.95 24.84
CA SER A 6 1.71 -30.58 25.08
C SER A 6 0.83 -31.78 24.75
N SER A 7 -0.21 -32.03 25.57
CA SER A 7 -1.18 -33.07 25.26
C SER A 7 -1.72 -32.87 23.84
N GLN A 8 -1.94 -33.96 23.09
CA GLN A 8 -2.42 -33.90 21.71
C GLN A 8 -3.70 -33.06 21.57
N SER A 9 -4.55 -33.04 22.61
CA SER A 9 -5.72 -32.16 22.71
C SER A 9 -5.40 -30.67 22.85
N ALA A 10 -4.32 -30.29 23.55
CA ALA A 10 -3.89 -28.90 23.69
C ALA A 10 -3.26 -28.37 22.39
N PHE A 11 -2.47 -29.20 21.70
CA PHE A 11 -1.92 -28.86 20.38
C PHE A 11 -3.02 -28.65 19.34
N LEU A 12 -3.98 -29.59 19.26
CA LEU A 12 -5.13 -29.47 18.35
C LEU A 12 -6.05 -28.27 18.65
N LYS A 13 -6.15 -27.84 19.92
CA LYS A 13 -6.91 -26.63 20.29
C LYS A 13 -6.17 -25.36 19.87
N ALA A 14 -4.85 -25.30 20.05
CA ALA A 14 -4.02 -24.17 19.64
C ALA A 14 -4.08 -23.98 18.11
N ASP A 15 -3.88 -25.06 17.34
CA ASP A 15 -3.97 -25.01 15.87
C ASP A 15 -5.34 -24.49 15.40
N LYS A 16 -6.43 -24.95 16.02
CA LYS A 16 -7.80 -24.50 15.68
C LYS A 16 -8.01 -23.01 15.94
N ILE A 17 -7.43 -22.47 17.01
CA ILE A 17 -7.50 -21.04 17.32
C ILE A 17 -6.71 -20.24 16.28
N ASP A 18 -5.55 -20.72 15.86
CA ASP A 18 -4.75 -20.06 14.81
C ASP A 18 -5.50 -20.04 13.48
N PHE A 19 -6.15 -21.14 13.08
CA PHE A 19 -7.00 -21.17 11.88
C PHE A 19 -8.18 -20.18 11.96
N LEU A 20 -8.82 -20.05 13.12
CA LEU A 20 -9.89 -19.07 13.33
C LEU A 20 -9.38 -17.64 13.16
N PHE A 21 -8.20 -17.31 13.71
CA PHE A 21 -7.58 -15.99 13.53
C PHE A 21 -7.22 -15.72 12.07
N ILE A 22 -6.75 -16.73 11.34
CA ILE A 22 -6.45 -16.61 9.91
C ILE A 22 -7.72 -16.33 9.10
N GLY A 23 -8.80 -17.07 9.39
CA GLY A 23 -10.11 -16.84 8.77
C GLY A 23 -10.64 -15.45 9.05
N PHE A 24 -10.55 -14.99 10.30
CA PHE A 24 -10.97 -13.64 10.70
C PHE A 24 -10.19 -12.55 9.96
N TYR A 25 -8.86 -12.63 9.94
CA TYR A 25 -8.00 -11.67 9.25
C TYR A 25 -8.33 -11.57 7.75
N ASN A 26 -8.41 -12.72 7.07
CA ASN A 26 -8.72 -12.77 5.64
C ASN A 26 -10.15 -12.28 5.34
N GLY A 27 -11.12 -12.59 6.21
CA GLY A 27 -12.50 -12.10 6.09
C GLY A 27 -12.60 -10.58 6.24
N CYS A 28 -11.94 -10.00 7.25
CA CYS A 28 -11.87 -8.54 7.41
C CYS A 28 -11.20 -7.87 6.20
N ALA A 29 -10.10 -8.44 5.72
CA ALA A 29 -9.42 -7.93 4.54
C ALA A 29 -10.33 -7.96 3.30
N PHE A 30 -11.05 -9.06 3.08
CA PHE A 30 -11.98 -9.20 1.96
C PHE A 30 -13.08 -8.13 1.99
N ILE A 31 -13.66 -7.86 3.17
CA ILE A 31 -14.66 -6.79 3.34
C ILE A 31 -14.07 -5.43 2.99
N ILE A 32 -12.86 -5.11 3.48
CA ILE A 32 -12.19 -3.84 3.19
C ILE A 32 -11.88 -3.70 1.69
N ILE A 33 -11.45 -4.77 1.02
CA ILE A 33 -11.22 -4.79 -0.43
C ILE A 33 -12.52 -4.44 -1.17
N LEU A 34 -13.63 -5.09 -0.83
CA LEU A 34 -14.94 -4.81 -1.44
C LEU A 34 -15.39 -3.36 -1.21
N ILE A 35 -15.23 -2.85 0.01
CA ILE A 35 -15.55 -1.46 0.34
C ILE A 35 -14.74 -0.49 -0.53
N ASN A 36 -13.43 -0.74 -0.71
CA ASN A 36 -12.60 0.12 -1.54
C ASN A 36 -12.93 0.02 -3.03
N ILE A 37 -13.30 -1.16 -3.54
CA ILE A 37 -13.80 -1.29 -4.91
C ILE A 37 -15.11 -0.51 -5.09
N PHE A 38 -16.02 -0.55 -4.12
CA PHE A 38 -17.24 0.24 -4.15
C PHE A 38 -16.94 1.75 -4.14
N TYR A 39 -15.96 2.18 -3.34
CA TYR A 39 -15.49 3.56 -3.37
C TYR A 39 -14.85 3.95 -4.69
N PHE A 40 -14.08 3.07 -5.32
CA PHE A 40 -13.57 3.30 -6.67
C PHE A 40 -14.70 3.56 -7.67
N ILE A 41 -15.77 2.75 -7.65
CA ILE A 41 -16.92 2.93 -8.55
C ILE A 41 -17.61 4.28 -8.32
N ASN A 42 -17.80 4.68 -7.05
CA ASN A 42 -18.50 5.91 -6.70
C ASN A 42 -17.68 7.17 -6.93
N PHE A 43 -16.40 7.15 -6.53
CA PHE A 43 -15.53 8.32 -6.54
C PHE A 43 -14.67 8.44 -7.80
N LYS A 44 -14.48 7.34 -8.55
CA LYS A 44 -13.63 7.26 -9.75
C LYS A 44 -12.20 7.74 -9.51
N ASP A 45 -11.68 7.55 -8.29
CA ASP A 45 -10.28 7.81 -7.95
C ASP A 45 -9.51 6.49 -7.95
N ASP A 46 -8.52 6.38 -8.84
CA ASP A 46 -7.71 5.18 -9.02
C ASP A 46 -6.98 4.74 -7.74
N LEU A 47 -6.78 5.65 -6.77
CA LEU A 47 -6.14 5.31 -5.50
C LEU A 47 -6.84 4.18 -4.76
N PHE A 48 -8.18 4.12 -4.83
CA PHE A 48 -8.95 3.06 -4.20
C PHE A 48 -8.68 1.69 -4.82
N ILE A 49 -8.51 1.62 -6.16
CA ILE A 49 -8.20 0.35 -6.82
C ILE A 49 -6.77 -0.10 -6.53
N TYR A 50 -5.80 0.83 -6.52
CA TYR A 50 -4.41 0.49 -6.19
C TYR A 50 -4.27 0.01 -4.74
N TYR A 51 -5.00 0.63 -3.81
CA TYR A 51 -5.05 0.16 -2.43
C TYR A 51 -5.67 -1.24 -2.31
N SER A 52 -6.79 -1.47 -3.02
CA SER A 52 -7.45 -2.78 -3.03
C SER A 52 -6.54 -3.90 -3.56
N LEU A 53 -5.80 -3.63 -4.63
CA LEU A 53 -4.86 -4.58 -5.22
C LEU A 53 -3.65 -4.83 -4.32
N PHE A 54 -3.13 -3.80 -3.65
CA PHE A 54 -2.08 -3.95 -2.65
C PHE A 54 -2.55 -4.79 -1.45
N LEU A 55 -3.76 -4.54 -0.95
CA LEU A 55 -4.32 -5.29 0.15
C LEU A 55 -4.56 -6.76 -0.22
N LEU A 56 -5.00 -7.01 -1.45
CA LEU A 56 -5.19 -8.34 -2.00
C LEU A 56 -3.86 -9.10 -2.12
N SER A 57 -2.80 -8.46 -2.61
CA SER A 57 -1.49 -9.13 -2.73
C SER A 57 -0.88 -9.41 -1.36
N MET A 58 -0.99 -8.49 -0.40
CA MET A 58 -0.51 -8.70 0.98
C MET A 58 -1.23 -9.85 1.68
N THR A 59 -2.56 -9.89 1.60
CA THR A 59 -3.36 -10.96 2.20
C THR A 59 -3.10 -12.31 1.54
N SER A 60 -2.92 -12.32 0.22
CA SER A 60 -2.50 -13.52 -0.51
C SER A 60 -1.10 -13.99 -0.06
N SER A 61 -0.13 -13.08 0.13
CA SER A 61 1.22 -13.44 0.60
C SER A 61 1.15 -14.15 1.96
N LEU A 62 0.37 -13.59 2.89
CA LEU A 62 0.17 -14.19 4.21
C LEU A 62 -0.54 -15.54 4.12
N PHE A 63 -1.56 -15.66 3.28
CA PHE A 63 -2.28 -16.91 3.05
C PHE A 63 -1.36 -18.03 2.53
N VAL A 64 -0.45 -17.72 1.61
CA VAL A 64 0.55 -18.68 1.14
C VAL A 64 1.58 -18.99 2.23
N SER A 65 2.02 -17.98 2.98
CA SER A 65 3.00 -18.14 4.08
C SER A 65 2.47 -19.00 5.23
N ASP A 66 1.15 -18.98 5.45
CA ASP A 66 0.46 -19.82 6.43
C ASP A 66 0.33 -21.28 5.98
N GLY A 67 0.82 -21.62 4.78
CA GLY A 67 0.75 -22.96 4.23
C GLY A 67 -0.64 -23.37 3.76
N MET A 68 -1.57 -22.43 3.61
CA MET A 68 -2.95 -22.76 3.25
C MET A 68 -3.07 -23.44 1.87
N LEU A 69 -2.13 -23.17 0.96
CA LEU A 69 -2.08 -23.84 -0.34
C LEU A 69 -1.85 -25.36 -0.25
N PHE A 70 -1.30 -25.87 0.86
CA PHE A 70 -1.17 -27.30 1.07
C PHE A 70 -2.52 -28.01 1.22
N PHE A 71 -3.57 -27.32 1.69
CA PHE A 71 -4.92 -27.90 1.77
C PHE A 71 -5.52 -28.21 0.39
N PHE A 72 -5.07 -27.50 -0.65
CA PHE A 72 -5.52 -27.73 -2.02
C PHE A 72 -4.73 -28.82 -2.75
N ASN A 73 -3.85 -29.54 -2.03
CA ASN A 73 -3.06 -30.66 -2.54
C ASN A 73 -2.19 -30.28 -3.76
N LEU A 74 -1.73 -29.03 -3.81
CA LEU A 74 -0.87 -28.51 -4.86
C LEU A 74 0.55 -29.08 -4.73
N SER A 75 1.25 -29.23 -5.86
CA SER A 75 2.63 -29.70 -5.87
C SER A 75 3.57 -28.66 -5.23
N LYS A 76 4.60 -29.13 -4.52
CA LYS A 76 5.62 -28.27 -3.89
C LYS A 76 6.20 -27.18 -4.81
N PRO A 77 6.57 -27.45 -6.09
CA PRO A 77 7.10 -26.39 -6.96
C PRO A 77 6.04 -25.33 -7.29
N VAL A 78 4.78 -25.71 -7.46
CA VAL A 78 3.69 -24.76 -7.73
C VAL A 78 3.46 -23.84 -6.52
N ILE A 79 3.48 -24.39 -5.31
CA ILE A 79 3.35 -23.60 -4.07
C ILE A 79 4.50 -22.61 -3.96
N ASN A 80 5.73 -23.07 -4.18
CA ASN A 80 6.93 -22.23 -4.09
C ASN A 80 6.93 -21.11 -5.14
N ASN A 81 6.58 -21.42 -6.39
CA ASN A 81 6.49 -20.41 -7.45
C ASN A 81 5.36 -19.40 -7.15
N SER A 82 4.21 -19.87 -6.65
CA SER A 82 3.12 -18.99 -6.25
C SER A 82 3.52 -18.03 -5.12
N TYR A 83 4.32 -18.49 -4.16
CA TYR A 83 4.83 -17.66 -3.07
C TYR A 83 5.68 -16.49 -3.61
N VAL A 84 6.65 -16.79 -4.49
CA VAL A 84 7.54 -15.77 -5.05
C VAL A 84 6.79 -14.78 -5.96
N ILE A 85 5.84 -15.28 -6.76
CA ILE A 85 5.01 -14.44 -7.64
C ILE A 85 4.14 -13.48 -6.81
N VAL A 86 3.52 -13.96 -5.72
CA VAL A 86 2.68 -13.12 -4.87
C VAL A 86 3.51 -12.05 -4.16
N HIS A 87 4.72 -12.36 -3.72
CA HIS A 87 5.66 -11.37 -3.15
C HIS A 87 6.02 -10.28 -4.15
N PHE A 88 6.26 -10.61 -5.42
CA PHE A 88 6.45 -9.61 -6.46
C PHE A 88 5.25 -8.66 -6.58
N PHE A 89 4.03 -9.19 -6.58
CA PHE A 89 2.82 -8.38 -6.64
C PHE A 89 2.64 -7.47 -5.43
N VAL A 90 3.08 -7.89 -4.24
CA VAL A 90 3.14 -7.02 -3.06
C VAL A 90 4.00 -5.79 -3.33
N TYR A 91 5.23 -5.99 -3.81
CA TYR A 91 6.15 -4.89 -4.12
C TYR A 91 5.60 -3.99 -5.23
N PHE A 92 5.04 -4.59 -6.28
CA PHE A 92 4.49 -3.86 -7.42
C PHE A 92 3.31 -2.97 -7.03
N PHE A 93 2.29 -3.53 -6.37
CA PHE A 93 1.11 -2.77 -5.98
C PHE A 93 1.38 -1.80 -4.82
N SER A 94 2.30 -2.13 -3.91
CA SER A 94 2.74 -1.19 -2.87
C SER A 94 3.36 0.07 -3.47
N PHE A 95 4.22 -0.10 -4.49
CA PHE A 95 4.81 1.02 -5.21
C PHE A 95 3.75 1.87 -5.92
N LEU A 96 2.84 1.25 -6.67
CA LEU A 96 1.76 1.94 -7.38
C LEU A 96 0.84 2.72 -6.43
N PHE A 97 0.36 2.05 -5.38
CA PHE A 97 -0.47 2.66 -4.35
C PHE A 97 0.20 3.90 -3.79
N SER A 98 1.46 3.78 -3.39
CA SER A 98 2.16 4.84 -2.67
C SER A 98 2.61 5.97 -3.59
N LYS A 99 2.98 5.66 -4.84
CA LYS A 99 3.25 6.65 -5.88
C LYS A 99 2.05 7.56 -6.09
N ASN A 100 0.85 6.99 -6.15
CA ASN A 100 -0.38 7.76 -6.32
C ASN A 100 -0.81 8.45 -5.04
N TYR A 101 -0.68 7.78 -3.89
CA TYR A 101 -0.99 8.32 -2.57
C TYR A 101 -0.15 9.54 -2.21
N LEU A 102 1.16 9.53 -2.52
CA LEU A 102 2.06 10.64 -2.23
C LEU A 102 2.16 11.65 -3.38
N GLN A 103 1.49 11.41 -4.52
CA GLN A 103 1.65 12.22 -5.74
C GLN A 103 3.15 12.40 -6.08
N ILE A 104 3.93 11.31 -5.99
CA ILE A 104 5.41 11.35 -6.09
C ILE A 104 5.85 12.08 -7.36
N ASN A 105 5.12 11.94 -8.47
CA ASN A 105 5.46 12.63 -9.72
C ASN A 105 5.40 14.17 -9.64
N GLN A 106 4.55 14.73 -8.79
CA GLN A 106 4.39 16.18 -8.64
C GLN A 106 5.48 16.79 -7.76
N TYR A 107 5.92 16.06 -6.73
CA TYR A 107 6.89 16.58 -5.75
C TYR A 107 8.31 16.01 -5.92
N PHE A 108 8.46 14.75 -6.37
CA PHE A 108 9.73 13.99 -6.41
C PHE A 108 9.84 13.12 -7.68
N SER A 109 9.92 13.75 -8.85
CA SER A 109 10.08 13.04 -10.13
C SER A 109 11.27 12.06 -10.14
N LYS A 110 12.40 12.42 -9.50
CA LYS A 110 13.58 11.54 -9.38
C LYS A 110 13.30 10.28 -8.54
N ALA A 111 12.56 10.39 -7.43
CA ALA A 111 12.25 9.24 -6.58
C ALA A 111 11.34 8.22 -7.28
N SER A 112 10.44 8.70 -8.13
CA SER A 112 9.60 7.86 -9.01
C SER A 112 10.46 7.00 -9.93
N ASN A 113 11.52 7.57 -10.52
CA ASN A 113 12.43 6.86 -11.41
C ASN A 113 13.26 5.79 -10.67
N TYR A 114 13.76 6.10 -9.46
CA TYR A 114 14.46 5.11 -8.63
C TYR A 114 13.54 3.95 -8.23
N GLY A 115 12.29 4.22 -7.86
CA GLY A 115 11.31 3.19 -7.55
C GLY A 115 11.04 2.26 -8.75
N TRP A 116 10.87 2.82 -9.95
CA TRP A 116 10.75 2.02 -11.17
C TRP A 116 12.00 1.19 -11.47
N LEU A 117 13.20 1.75 -11.28
CA LEU A 117 14.46 1.03 -11.50
C LEU A 117 14.59 -0.17 -10.55
N LEU A 118 14.30 0.03 -9.27
CA LEU A 118 14.28 -1.05 -8.28
C LEU A 118 13.25 -2.12 -8.63
N LEU A 119 12.05 -1.71 -9.05
CA LEU A 119 11.00 -2.65 -9.43
C LEU A 119 11.37 -3.49 -10.66
N MET A 120 12.06 -2.88 -11.64
CA MET A 120 12.61 -3.62 -12.79
C MET A 120 13.68 -4.63 -12.37
N LEU A 121 14.54 -4.29 -11.40
CA LEU A 121 15.51 -5.23 -10.83
C LEU A 121 14.82 -6.40 -10.11
N VAL A 122 13.78 -6.12 -9.31
CA VAL A 122 13.00 -7.19 -8.65
C VAL A 122 12.37 -8.11 -9.70
N PHE A 123 11.83 -7.55 -10.78
CA PHE A 123 11.23 -8.32 -11.88
C PHE A 123 12.27 -9.18 -12.63
N THR A 124 13.47 -8.65 -12.91
CA THR A 124 14.51 -9.45 -13.58
C THR A 124 14.94 -10.64 -12.73
N PHE A 125 15.12 -10.45 -11.42
CA PHE A 125 15.47 -11.56 -10.52
C PHE A 125 14.33 -12.57 -10.33
N LEU A 126 13.07 -12.13 -10.35
CA LEU A 126 11.91 -13.02 -10.40
C LEU A 126 11.98 -13.95 -11.63
N CYS A 127 12.20 -13.38 -12.82
CA CYS A 127 12.27 -14.16 -14.05
C CYS A 127 13.43 -15.17 -14.03
N ILE A 128 14.60 -14.75 -13.53
CA ILE A 128 15.77 -15.64 -13.39
C ILE A 128 15.45 -16.78 -12.40
N TYR A 129 14.81 -16.47 -11.28
CA TYR A 129 14.42 -17.48 -10.29
C TYR A 129 13.47 -18.52 -10.89
N LEU A 130 12.40 -18.08 -11.57
CA LEU A 130 11.40 -18.97 -12.18
C LEU A 130 11.98 -19.91 -13.26
N VAL A 131 13.12 -19.56 -13.86
CA VAL A 131 13.80 -20.40 -14.86
C VAL A 131 14.84 -21.32 -14.22
N THR A 132 15.55 -20.84 -13.20
CA THR A 132 16.72 -21.54 -12.65
C THR A 132 16.42 -22.33 -11.38
N ASP A 133 15.35 -22.00 -10.65
CA ASP A 133 15.02 -22.50 -9.31
C ASP A 133 16.15 -22.33 -8.27
N ILE A 134 17.13 -21.45 -8.54
CA ILE A 134 18.27 -21.24 -7.63
C ILE A 134 17.86 -20.25 -6.52
N PHE A 135 17.89 -20.73 -5.27
CA PHE A 135 17.48 -19.98 -4.08
C PHE A 135 18.18 -18.62 -3.89
N ILE A 136 19.42 -18.46 -4.35
CA ILE A 136 20.15 -17.18 -4.22
C ILE A 136 19.42 -16.02 -4.91
N PHE A 137 18.78 -16.26 -6.06
CA PHE A 137 18.08 -15.21 -6.80
C PHE A 137 16.78 -14.79 -6.11
N PHE A 138 16.13 -15.73 -5.42
CA PHE A 138 15.00 -15.40 -4.54
C PHE A 138 15.43 -14.47 -3.40
N VAL A 139 16.54 -14.78 -2.72
CA VAL A 139 17.05 -13.91 -1.63
C VAL A 139 17.39 -12.51 -2.14
N ILE A 140 18.03 -12.41 -3.32
CA ILE A 140 18.36 -11.11 -3.93
C ILE A 140 17.08 -10.32 -4.28
N MET A 141 16.07 -11.00 -4.83
CA MET A 141 14.77 -10.41 -5.15
C MET A 141 14.09 -9.83 -3.90
N GLU A 142 14.08 -10.57 -2.79
CA GLU A 142 13.56 -10.10 -1.50
C GLU A 142 14.32 -8.87 -0.99
N ILE A 143 15.66 -8.88 -1.02
CA ILE A 143 16.48 -7.74 -0.57
C ILE A 143 16.13 -6.47 -1.36
N PHE A 144 16.04 -6.55 -2.69
CA PHE A 144 15.68 -5.41 -3.52
C PHE A 144 14.21 -4.98 -3.30
N GLY A 145 13.27 -5.92 -3.17
CA GLY A 145 11.87 -5.63 -2.89
C GLY A 145 11.67 -4.87 -1.58
N PHE A 146 12.33 -5.32 -0.51
CA PHE A 146 12.31 -4.62 0.78
C PHE A 146 13.02 -3.27 0.74
N SER A 147 14.12 -3.14 -0.02
CA SER A 147 14.77 -1.84 -0.20
C SER A 147 13.84 -0.79 -0.82
N LEU A 148 12.98 -1.22 -1.76
CA LEU A 148 11.96 -0.37 -2.36
C LEU A 148 10.91 0.05 -1.31
N LEU A 149 10.50 -0.88 -0.45
CA LEU A 149 9.54 -0.60 0.61
C LEU A 149 10.13 0.33 1.69
N LEU A 150 11.43 0.22 2.00
CA LEU A 150 12.14 1.14 2.89
C LEU A 150 12.26 2.55 2.29
N LEU A 151 12.60 2.65 0.99
CA LEU A 151 12.63 3.91 0.26
C LEU A 151 11.26 4.61 0.34
N LEU A 152 10.19 3.83 0.19
CA LEU A 152 8.83 4.32 0.27
C LEU A 152 8.50 4.87 1.67
N LEU A 153 8.89 4.16 2.73
CA LEU A 153 8.73 4.63 4.11
C LEU A 153 9.45 5.97 4.33
N LEU A 154 10.69 6.10 3.84
CA LEU A 154 11.46 7.34 3.93
C LEU A 154 10.73 8.49 3.24
N LEU A 155 10.18 8.26 2.04
CA LEU A 155 9.36 9.24 1.33
C LEU A 155 8.10 9.60 2.10
N PHE A 156 7.41 8.63 2.70
CA PHE A 156 6.25 8.88 3.57
C PHE A 156 6.62 9.75 4.76
N CYS A 157 7.67 9.40 5.52
CA CYS A 157 8.13 10.17 6.68
C CYS A 157 8.54 11.59 6.30
N TRP A 158 9.23 11.75 5.16
CA TRP A 158 9.68 13.05 4.69
C TRP A 158 8.52 13.92 4.20
N PHE A 159 7.63 13.37 3.36
CA PHE A 159 6.42 14.07 2.90
C PHE A 159 5.56 14.48 4.10
N LEU A 160 5.43 13.59 5.08
CA LEU A 160 4.74 13.92 6.32
C LEU A 160 5.43 15.07 7.02
N SER A 161 6.74 15.03 7.26
CA SER A 161 7.48 16.11 7.92
C SER A 161 7.21 17.49 7.29
N VAL A 162 7.19 17.55 5.96
CA VAL A 162 6.88 18.77 5.20
C VAL A 162 5.42 19.20 5.39
N LEU A 163 4.47 18.26 5.37
CA LEU A 163 3.03 18.53 5.47
C LEU A 163 2.58 18.81 6.92
N LEU A 164 3.25 18.19 7.89
CA LEU A 164 3.00 18.26 9.32
C LEU A 164 3.56 19.53 9.95
N PHE A 165 4.38 20.28 9.23
CA PHE A 165 4.85 21.59 9.69
C PHE A 165 3.70 22.59 9.88
N ARG A 166 2.47 22.30 9.40
CA ARG A 166 1.37 23.26 9.56
C ARG A 166 0.01 22.82 10.11
N LYS A 167 -0.54 21.59 10.05
CA LYS A 167 -2.00 21.47 10.36
C LYS A 167 -2.60 20.29 11.16
N ASN A 168 -2.26 18.99 11.02
CA ASN A 168 -3.21 17.94 11.49
C ASN A 168 -2.64 16.83 12.41
N PHE A 169 -3.35 16.54 13.51
CA PHE A 169 -3.05 15.50 14.51
C PHE A 169 -3.21 14.07 13.95
N TYR A 170 -4.23 13.83 13.12
CA TYR A 170 -4.52 12.52 12.52
C TYR A 170 -3.38 11.96 11.66
N THR A 171 -2.67 12.86 10.97
CA THR A 171 -1.52 12.54 10.12
C THR A 171 -0.34 11.97 10.93
N LYS A 172 -0.18 12.36 12.21
CA LYS A 172 0.88 11.84 13.11
C LYS A 172 0.66 10.37 13.47
N PHE A 173 -0.56 10.01 13.87
CA PHE A 173 -0.90 8.63 14.27
C PHE A 173 -0.74 7.66 13.11
N PHE A 174 -1.05 8.12 11.89
CA PHE A 174 -0.89 7.34 10.68
C PHE A 174 0.58 6.92 10.46
N VAL A 175 1.54 7.85 10.56
CA VAL A 175 2.96 7.52 10.35
C VAL A 175 3.53 6.65 11.46
N ILE A 176 3.11 6.85 12.71
CA ILE A 176 3.53 5.97 13.80
C ILE A 176 3.04 4.54 13.54
N GLY A 177 1.78 4.38 13.11
CA GLY A 177 1.23 3.07 12.75
C GLY A 177 1.96 2.41 11.57
N TYR A 178 2.18 3.17 10.50
CA TYR A 178 2.89 2.69 9.30
C TYR A 178 4.38 2.41 9.56
N PHE A 179 5.03 3.15 10.46
CA PHE A 179 6.38 2.84 10.89
C PHE A 179 6.45 1.53 11.68
N PHE A 180 5.51 1.34 12.61
CA PHE A 180 5.48 0.16 13.46
C PHE A 180 5.21 -1.12 12.66
N ILE A 181 4.30 -1.06 11.69
CA ILE A 181 3.98 -2.21 10.86
C ILE A 181 5.14 -2.64 9.97
N LEU A 182 5.87 -1.68 9.40
CA LEU A 182 7.00 -1.99 8.53
C LEU A 182 8.16 -2.60 9.30
N ILE A 183 8.41 -2.16 10.53
CA ILE A 183 9.39 -2.79 11.41
C ILE A 183 9.00 -4.24 11.71
N LEU A 184 7.72 -4.50 12.02
CA LEU A 184 7.22 -5.85 12.26
C LEU A 184 7.42 -6.75 11.03
N SER A 185 7.09 -6.24 9.84
CA SER A 185 7.23 -6.96 8.57
C SER A 185 8.70 -7.26 8.24
N ILE A 186 9.61 -6.28 8.38
CA ILE A 186 11.05 -6.47 8.15
C ILE A 186 11.62 -7.54 9.09
N ASN A 187 11.22 -7.52 10.38
CA ASN A 187 11.68 -8.51 11.34
C ASN A 187 11.18 -9.92 11.03
N PHE A 188 9.94 -10.06 10.57
CA PHE A 188 9.38 -11.38 10.30
C PHE A 188 9.88 -11.99 8.99
N PHE A 189 10.00 -11.19 7.93
CA PHE A 189 10.36 -11.67 6.60
C PHE A 189 11.87 -11.68 6.36
N ILE A 190 12.62 -10.60 6.65
CA ILE A 190 14.05 -10.50 6.30
C ILE A 190 14.93 -11.16 7.35
N LEU A 191 14.78 -10.75 8.60
CA LEU A 191 15.67 -11.18 9.67
C LEU A 191 15.65 -12.70 9.79
N LYS A 192 14.47 -13.30 9.65
CA LYS A 192 14.28 -14.75 9.61
C LYS A 192 15.01 -15.43 8.43
N LEU A 193 15.10 -14.80 7.26
CA LEU A 193 15.88 -15.31 6.12
C LEU A 193 17.39 -15.35 6.42
N PHE A 194 17.90 -14.40 7.21
CA PHE A 194 19.30 -14.36 7.66
C PHE A 194 19.56 -15.15 8.96
N GLY A 195 18.53 -15.79 9.53
CA GLY A 195 18.63 -16.52 10.80
C GLY A 195 18.74 -15.63 12.03
N PHE A 196 18.56 -14.31 11.90
CA PHE A 196 18.54 -13.37 13.01
C PHE A 196 17.08 -13.01 13.37
N SER A 197 16.81 -12.65 14.62
CA SER A 197 15.52 -12.08 15.01
C SER A 197 15.76 -11.09 16.15
N PHE A 198 15.51 -9.80 15.95
CA PHE A 198 15.63 -8.83 17.06
C PHE A 198 14.57 -9.10 18.14
N PHE A 199 13.38 -9.52 17.72
CA PHE A 199 12.27 -9.90 18.59
C PHE A 199 11.61 -11.18 18.09
N TYR A 200 11.14 -12.03 19.01
CA TYR A 200 10.28 -13.16 18.67
C TYR A 200 8.88 -12.65 18.28
N ILE A 201 8.71 -12.34 17.00
CA ILE A 201 7.42 -11.94 16.44
C ILE A 201 6.66 -13.19 16.02
N SER A 202 5.52 -13.40 16.67
CA SER A 202 4.59 -14.47 16.30
C SER A 202 3.82 -14.11 15.01
N PRO A 203 3.40 -15.10 14.21
CA PRO A 203 2.54 -14.87 13.05
C PRO A 203 1.23 -14.15 13.42
N THR A 204 0.70 -14.40 14.61
CA THR A 204 -0.52 -13.75 15.12
C THR A 204 -0.29 -12.26 15.41
N THR A 205 0.84 -11.89 16.00
CA THR A 205 1.21 -10.48 16.20
C THR A 205 1.37 -9.72 14.88
N LEU A 206 1.91 -10.38 13.85
CA LEU A 206 2.04 -9.76 12.53
C LEU A 206 0.66 -9.54 11.87
N LYS A 207 -0.27 -10.51 11.99
CA LYS A 207 -1.65 -10.37 11.48
C LYS A 207 -2.45 -9.31 12.24
N LEU A 208 -2.28 -9.22 13.56
CA LEU A 208 -2.89 -8.15 14.35
C LEU A 208 -2.39 -6.78 13.91
N GLY A 209 -1.07 -6.63 13.73
CA GLY A 209 -0.50 -5.43 13.14
C GLY A 209 -1.13 -5.14 11.77
N GLY A 210 -1.16 -6.14 10.89
CA GLY A 210 -1.69 -5.99 9.53
C GLY A 210 -3.13 -5.52 9.55
N PHE A 211 -3.96 -6.05 10.46
CA PHE A 211 -5.35 -5.62 10.63
C PHE A 211 -5.47 -4.13 11.01
N PHE A 212 -4.66 -3.67 11.96
CA PHE A 212 -4.62 -2.24 12.30
C PHE A 212 -4.13 -1.38 11.14
N GLU A 213 -3.14 -1.87 10.38
CA GLU A 213 -2.65 -1.22 9.16
C GLU A 213 -3.77 -1.06 8.12
N MET A 214 -4.60 -2.09 7.89
CA MET A 214 -5.71 -2.01 6.93
C MET A 214 -6.69 -0.89 7.30
N ILE A 215 -7.05 -0.81 8.59
CA ILE A 215 -7.96 0.21 9.09
C ILE A 215 -7.34 1.59 8.92
N LEU A 216 -6.09 1.77 9.35
CA LEU A 216 -5.36 3.03 9.25
C LEU A 216 -5.22 3.51 7.80
N LEU A 217 -4.82 2.62 6.88
CA LEU A 217 -4.69 2.95 5.47
C LEU A 217 -6.03 3.27 4.82
N SER A 218 -7.08 2.51 5.11
CA SER A 218 -8.43 2.79 4.58
C SER A 218 -8.92 4.18 5.00
N PHE A 219 -8.75 4.55 6.29
CA PHE A 219 -9.05 5.90 6.75
C PHE A 219 -8.20 6.96 6.05
N ALA A 220 -6.89 6.71 5.87
CA ALA A 220 -5.98 7.64 5.23
C ALA A 220 -6.35 7.89 3.76
N VAL A 221 -6.72 6.85 3.02
CA VAL A 221 -7.24 6.92 1.65
C VAL A 221 -8.49 7.80 1.58
N ILE A 222 -9.49 7.56 2.44
CA ILE A 222 -10.75 8.32 2.47
C ILE A 222 -10.47 9.79 2.84
N TYR A 223 -9.64 10.02 3.86
CA TYR A 223 -9.29 11.36 4.32
C TYR A 223 -8.60 12.18 3.21
N ARG A 224 -7.62 11.58 2.52
CA ARG A 224 -6.94 12.22 1.40
C ARG A 224 -7.92 12.59 0.29
N MET A 225 -8.83 11.67 -0.05
CA MET A 225 -9.85 11.93 -1.06
C MET A 225 -10.72 13.14 -0.68
N GLY A 226 -11.13 13.25 0.59
CA GLY A 226 -11.91 14.38 1.07
C GLY A 226 -11.20 15.74 0.88
N ILE A 227 -9.89 15.79 1.15
CA ILE A 227 -9.08 16.99 0.95
C ILE A 227 -8.99 17.33 -0.55
N LEU A 228 -8.60 16.37 -1.38
CA LEU A 228 -8.44 16.58 -2.82
C LEU A 228 -9.74 17.01 -3.50
N ASN A 229 -10.88 16.43 -3.08
CA ASN A 229 -12.18 16.82 -3.61
C ASN A 229 -12.55 18.26 -3.22
N ASN A 230 -12.28 18.67 -1.98
CA ASN A 230 -12.50 20.05 -1.55
C ASN A 230 -11.62 21.05 -2.33
N GLU A 231 -10.33 20.74 -2.52
CA GLU A 231 -9.43 21.57 -3.33
C GLU A 231 -9.91 21.68 -4.78
N ASN A 232 -10.34 20.58 -5.38
CA ASN A 232 -10.91 20.57 -6.74
C ASN A 232 -12.20 21.39 -6.84
N LEU A 233 -13.07 21.34 -5.84
CA LEU A 233 -14.29 22.16 -5.78
C LEU A 233 -13.96 23.65 -5.66
N LEU A 234 -12.97 24.02 -4.84
CA LEU A 234 -12.51 25.40 -4.71
C LEU A 234 -11.93 25.92 -6.02
N MET A 235 -11.03 25.17 -6.67
CA MET A 235 -10.47 25.55 -7.96
C MET A 235 -11.55 25.71 -9.04
N ARG A 236 -12.54 24.81 -9.09
CA ARG A 236 -13.67 24.93 -10.04
C ARG A 236 -14.47 26.21 -9.80
N ASN A 237 -14.72 26.56 -8.54
CA ASN A 237 -15.44 27.78 -8.19
C ASN A 237 -14.65 29.04 -8.57
N GLU A 238 -13.34 29.06 -8.36
CA GLU A 238 -12.46 30.15 -8.78
C GLU A 238 -12.46 30.33 -10.30
N ILE A 239 -12.33 29.24 -11.07
CA ILE A 239 -12.40 29.28 -12.55
C ILE A 239 -13.73 29.86 -13.03
N VAL A 240 -14.85 29.47 -12.41
CA VAL A 240 -16.17 30.00 -12.76
C VAL A 240 -16.27 31.50 -12.45
N ASN A 241 -15.72 31.94 -11.31
CA ASN A 241 -15.71 33.35 -10.93
C ASN A 241 -14.83 34.18 -11.89
N TYR A 242 -13.61 33.73 -12.21
CA TYR A 242 -12.77 34.40 -13.20
C TYR A 242 -13.43 34.43 -14.59
N SER A 243 -14.14 33.38 -15.01
CA SER A 243 -14.90 33.39 -16.26
C SER A 243 -16.00 34.45 -16.27
N LYS A 244 -16.70 34.66 -15.14
CA LYS A 244 -17.71 35.72 -15.00
C LYS A 244 -17.08 37.11 -15.06
N GLU A 245 -15.98 37.33 -14.36
CA GLU A 245 -15.25 38.60 -14.36
C GLU A 245 -14.75 38.96 -15.77
N ILE A 246 -14.14 38.01 -16.49
CA ILE A 246 -13.68 38.21 -17.87
C ILE A 246 -14.86 38.60 -18.78
N LYS A 247 -16.02 37.93 -18.65
CA LYS A 247 -17.23 38.27 -19.43
C LYS A 247 -17.74 39.68 -19.09
N ALA A 248 -17.71 40.08 -17.82
CA ALA A 248 -18.10 41.42 -17.40
C ALA A 248 -17.15 42.48 -17.99
N PHE A 249 -15.83 42.28 -17.91
CA PHE A 249 -14.84 43.16 -18.52
C PHE A 249 -15.00 43.26 -20.04
N GLN A 250 -15.23 42.16 -20.75
CA GLN A 250 -15.49 42.17 -22.19
C GLN A 250 -16.75 42.98 -22.55
N LYS A 251 -17.81 42.90 -21.73
CA LYS A 251 -19.04 43.67 -21.94
C LYS A 251 -18.80 45.18 -21.74
N LEU A 252 -18.02 45.54 -20.71
CA LEU A 252 -17.62 46.93 -20.47
C LEU A 252 -16.79 47.49 -21.63
N LEU A 253 -15.78 46.74 -22.10
CA LEU A 253 -14.96 47.14 -23.25
C LEU A 253 -15.80 47.32 -24.52
N LYS A 254 -16.73 46.39 -24.81
CA LYS A 254 -17.65 46.53 -25.95
C LYS A 254 -18.52 47.79 -25.84
N ASN A 255 -19.00 48.12 -24.64
CA ASN A 255 -19.80 49.32 -24.43
C ASN A 255 -18.97 50.60 -24.60
N GLN A 256 -17.72 50.63 -24.13
CA GLN A 256 -16.81 51.77 -24.34
C GLN A 256 -16.45 51.96 -25.82
N VAL A 257 -16.17 50.88 -26.55
CA VAL A 257 -15.92 50.93 -28.00
C VAL A 257 -17.15 51.41 -28.77
N ARG A 258 -18.36 51.01 -28.36
CA ARG A 258 -19.61 51.53 -28.94
C ARG A 258 -19.77 53.03 -28.69
N GLN A 259 -19.54 53.49 -27.46
CA GLN A 259 -19.64 54.92 -27.13
C GLN A 259 -18.63 55.77 -27.91
N LYS A 260 -17.41 55.27 -28.14
CA LYS A 260 -16.40 55.98 -28.97
C LYS A 260 -16.71 56.01 -30.47
N ARG A 261 -17.63 55.18 -30.97
CA ARG A 261 -18.03 55.16 -32.40
C ARG A 261 -19.28 56.01 -32.67
N THR A 262 -19.94 56.49 -31.63
CA THR A 262 -21.15 57.34 -31.73
C THR A 262 -20.86 58.83 -31.55
N PHE A 263 -19.59 59.21 -31.36
CA PHE A 263 -19.05 60.56 -31.51
C PHE A 263 -18.20 60.61 -32.77
#